data_AF-A0A2N5HER1-F1
#
_entry.id   AF-A0A2N5HER1-F1
#
_cell.length_a   1.000
_cell.length_b   1.000
_cell.length_c   1.000
_cell.angle_alpha   90.00
_cell.angle_beta   90.00
_cell.angle_gamma   90.00
#
_symmetry.space_group_name_H-M   'P 1'
#
loop_
_entity.id
_entity.type
_entity.pdbx_description
1 polymer ?
#
loop_
_entity_poly.entity_id
_entity_poly.type
_entity_poly.pdbx_seq_one_letter_code
_entity_poly.pdbx_strand_id
1 'polypeptide(L)' 'MPNIAYLQRKTKMSFKEIMGLPYTVYLSLLRENQIMDLKQTEEGRDYLAKVERLKVTTPDFGKLSNLSGFKKAGEK' A
#
# COMPACT_ATOMS: atom_id res chain seq x y z
N MET A 1 0.44 -13.86 19.99
CA MET A 1 1.10 -13.59 18.70
C MET A 1 0.04 -13.32 17.62
N PRO A 2 -0.43 -12.07 17.49
CA PRO A 2 -1.58 -11.73 16.63
C PRO A 2 -1.32 -11.97 15.14
N ASN A 3 -0.12 -11.67 14.63
CA ASN A 3 0.22 -11.81 13.20
C ASN A 3 0.25 -13.28 12.74
N ILE A 4 0.69 -14.20 13.60
CA ILE A 4 0.71 -15.63 13.30
C ILE A 4 -0.72 -16.19 13.27
N ALA A 5 -1.56 -15.80 14.23
CA ALA A 5 -2.97 -16.19 14.23
C ALA A 5 -3.72 -15.64 13.02
N TYR A 6 -3.41 -14.41 12.59
CA TYR A 6 -3.94 -13.81 11.37
C TYR A 6 -3.56 -14.61 10.13
N LEU A 7 -2.27 -14.94 9.96
CA LEU A 7 -1.80 -15.74 8.83
C LEU A 7 -2.41 -17.14 8.84
N GLN A 8 -2.48 -17.80 10.00
CA GLN A 8 -3.12 -19.12 10.11
C GLN A 8 -4.58 -19.12 9.63
N ARG A 9 -5.33 -18.05 9.92
CA ARG A 9 -6.72 -17.89 9.43
C ARG A 9 -6.79 -17.65 7.93
N LYS A 10 -5.82 -16.95 7.35
CA LYS A 10 -5.82 -16.55 5.93
C LYS A 10 -5.24 -17.62 5.00
N THR A 11 -4.15 -18.28 5.39
CA THR A 11 -3.41 -19.23 4.54
C THR A 11 -3.69 -20.69 4.87
N LYS A 12 -4.46 -20.99 5.92
CA LYS A 12 -4.71 -22.34 6.45
C LYS A 12 -3.45 -23.12 6.85
N MET A 13 -2.31 -22.44 6.98
CA MET A 13 -1.06 -23.03 7.47
C MET A 13 -1.14 -23.26 8.98
N SER A 14 -0.57 -24.37 9.43
CA SER A 14 -0.36 -24.65 10.85
C SER A 14 0.67 -23.70 11.47
N PHE A 15 0.63 -23.56 12.79
CA PHE A 15 1.61 -22.76 13.53
C PHE A 15 3.06 -23.18 13.25
N LYS A 16 3.32 -24.50 13.16
CA LYS A 16 4.66 -25.03 12.86
C LYS A 16 5.14 -24.63 11.47
N GLU A 17 4.26 -24.68 10.47
CA GLU A 17 4.61 -24.29 9.11
C GLU A 17 4.96 -22.80 9.05
N ILE A 18 4.18 -21.94 9.72
CA ILE A 18 4.44 -20.49 9.75
C ILE A 18 5.77 -20.19 10.45
N MET A 19 6.06 -20.86 11.56
CA MET A 19 7.32 -20.69 12.29
C MET A 19 8.53 -21.27 11.55
N GLY A 20 8.32 -22.22 10.64
CA GLY A 20 9.36 -22.79 9.79
C GLY A 20 9.66 -21.97 8.53
N LEU A 21 8.85 -20.94 8.23
CA LEU A 21 9.09 -20.08 7.07
C LEU A 21 10.34 -19.22 7.26
N PRO A 22 11.12 -18.98 6.19
CA PRO A 22 12.12 -17.93 6.19
C PRO A 22 11.49 -16.59 6.59
N TYR A 23 12.18 -15.82 7.42
CA TYR A 23 11.63 -14.59 8.00
C TYR A 23 11.15 -13.58 6.94
N THR A 24 11.88 -13.47 5.83
CA THR A 24 11.51 -12.61 4.69
C THR A 24 10.21 -13.06 4.03
N VAL A 25 10.01 -14.37 3.88
CA VAL A 25 8.78 -14.95 3.31
C VAL A 25 7.61 -14.71 4.26
N TYR A 26 7.81 -14.90 5.55
CA TYR A 26 6.80 -14.60 6.57
C TYR A 26 6.34 -13.13 6.49
N LEU A 27 7.29 -12.18 6.43
CA LEU A 27 6.96 -10.76 6.32
C LEU A 27 6.23 -10.41 5.02
N SER A 28 6.66 -10.96 3.88
CA SER A 28 5.98 -10.77 2.60
C SER A 28 4.56 -11.29 2.63
N LEU A 29 4.34 -12.51 3.15
CA LEU A 29 2.99 -13.08 3.26
C LEU A 29 2.09 -12.25 4.17
N LEU A 30 2.61 -11.78 5.30
CA LEU A 30 1.85 -10.94 6.22
C LEU A 30 1.40 -9.65 5.53
N ARG A 31 2.34 -8.97 4.87
CA ARG A 31 2.08 -7.71 4.16
C ARG A 31 1.05 -7.89 3.04
N GLU A 32 1.22 -8.89 2.19
CA GLU A 32 0.33 -9.09 1.03
C GLU A 32 -1.09 -9.43 1.46
N ASN A 33 -1.27 -10.26 2.48
CA ASN A 33 -2.61 -10.56 3.01
C ASN A 33 -3.29 -9.31 3.59
N GLN A 34 -2.55 -8.46 4.30
CA GLN A 34 -3.08 -7.19 4.81
C GLN A 34 -3.48 -6.22 3.70
N ILE A 35 -2.67 -6.14 2.63
CA ILE A 35 -2.98 -5.31 1.45
C ILE A 35 -4.22 -5.85 0.74
N MET A 36 -4.35 -7.17 0.59
CA MET A 36 -5.53 -7.78 -0.02
C MET A 36 -6.80 -7.47 0.78
N ASP A 37 -6.75 -7.55 2.11
CA ASP A 37 -7.88 -7.19 2.97
C ASP A 37 -8.27 -5.72 2.82
N LEU A 38 -7.30 -4.81 2.76
CA LEU A 38 -7.55 -3.38 2.52
C LEU A 38 -8.14 -3.11 1.13
N LYS A 39 -7.79 -3.90 0.10
CA LYS A 39 -8.36 -3.73 -1.24
C LYS A 39 -9.84 -4.12 -1.31
N GLN A 40 -10.30 -5.00 -0.42
CA GLN A 40 -11.70 -5.45 -0.41
C GLN A 40 -12.67 -4.36 0.09
N THR A 41 -12.24 -3.53 1.04
CA THR A 41 -13.07 -2.45 1.60
C THR A 41 -12.91 -1.15 0.82
N GLU A 42 -13.93 -0.30 0.82
CA GLU A 42 -13.87 1.03 0.19
C GLU A 42 -12.89 1.95 0.92
N GLU A 43 -13.01 2.03 2.25
CA GLU A 43 -12.08 2.79 3.10
C GLU A 43 -10.62 2.33 2.95
N GLY A 44 -10.39 1.02 2.77
CA GLY A 44 -9.06 0.47 2.60
C GLY A 44 -8.46 0.82 1.22
N ARG A 45 -9.28 0.86 0.17
CA ARG A 45 -8.84 1.35 -1.15
C ARG A 45 -8.45 2.82 -1.10
N ASP A 46 -9.24 3.65 -0.42
CA ASP A 46 -8.94 5.08 -0.25
C ASP A 46 -7.66 5.30 0.55
N TYR A 47 -7.47 4.51 1.61
CA TYR A 47 -6.23 4.51 2.39
C TYR A 47 -5.02 4.15 1.52
N LEU A 48 -5.10 3.07 0.72
CA LEU A 48 -4.03 2.67 -0.18
C LEU A 48 -3.72 3.75 -1.23
N ALA A 49 -4.74 4.39 -1.79
CA ALA A 49 -4.56 5.50 -2.73
C ALA A 49 -3.84 6.70 -2.08
N LYS A 50 -4.17 7.01 -0.81
CA LYS A 50 -3.48 8.05 -0.04
C LYS A 50 -2.02 7.68 0.22
N VAL A 51 -1.73 6.43 0.58
CA VAL A 51 -0.36 5.96 0.78
C VAL A 51 0.45 6.07 -0.50
N GLU A 52 -0.09 5.67 -1.64
CA GLU A 52 0.59 5.81 -2.94
C GLU A 52 0.87 7.27 -3.27
N ARG A 53 -0.09 8.18 -3.01
CA ARG A 53 0.13 9.61 -3.18
C ARG A 53 1.25 10.15 -2.29
N LEU A 54 1.37 9.69 -1.05
CA LEU A 54 2.40 10.11 -0.11
C LEU A 54 3.81 9.62 -0.50
N LYS A 55 3.92 8.52 -1.25
CA LYS A 55 5.21 8.04 -1.77
C LYS A 55 5.75 8.90 -2.90
N VAL A 56 4.91 9.69 -3.56
CA VAL A 56 5.33 10.59 -4.63
C VAL A 56 6.06 11.78 -4.01
N THR A 57 7.39 11.78 -4.13
CA THR A 57 8.27 12.84 -3.63
C THR A 57 8.47 13.97 -4.62
N THR A 58 8.17 13.74 -5.90
CA THR A 58 8.29 14.72 -6.98
C THR A 58 6.93 15.34 -7.31
N PRO A 59 6.78 16.68 -7.26
CA PRO A 59 5.53 17.32 -7.64
C PRO A 59 5.18 17.06 -9.11
N ASP A 60 3.90 16.80 -9.36
CA ASP A 60 3.35 16.61 -10.70
C ASP A 60 3.16 17.98 -11.38
N PHE A 61 4.18 18.40 -12.13
CA PHE A 61 4.19 19.69 -12.82
C PHE A 61 3.09 19.85 -13.88
N GLY A 62 2.56 18.74 -14.42
CA GLY A 62 1.45 18.79 -15.38
C GLY A 62 0.11 19.16 -14.74
N LYS A 63 -0.08 18.81 -13.46
CA LYS A 63 -1.23 19.31 -12.67
C LYS A 63 -1.04 20.74 -12.22
N LEU A 64 0.20 21.13 -11.92
CA LEU A 64 0.52 22.50 -11.53
C LEU A 64 0.28 23.49 -12.67
N SER A 65 0.60 23.14 -13.92
CA SER A 65 0.41 24.02 -15.09
C SER A 65 -1.05 24.34 -15.41
N ASN A 66 -2.01 23.54 -14.92
CA ASN A 66 -3.45 23.72 -15.15
C ASN A 66 -4.15 24.51 -14.03
N LEU A 67 -3.43 24.90 -12.97
CA LEU A 67 -3.97 25.74 -11.91
C LEU A 67 -4.09 27.19 -12.42
N SER A 68 -5.23 27.83 -12.10
CA SER A 68 -5.51 29.23 -12.43
C SER A 68 -4.53 30.17 -11.72
N GLY A 69 -3.38 30.39 -12.34
CA GLY A 69 -2.28 31.17 -11.76
C GLY A 69 -0.90 30.83 -12.35
N PHE A 70 -0.74 29.63 -12.93
CA PHE A 70 0.47 29.29 -13.69
C PHE A 70 0.39 29.91 -15.09
N LYS A 71 0.89 31.13 -15.25
CA LYS A 71 1.23 31.67 -16.58
C LYS A 71 2.51 31.01 -17.06
N LYS A 72 2.52 30.51 -18.31
CA LYS A 72 3.76 30.11 -18.96
C LYS A 72 4.70 31.32 -19.00
N ALA A 73 5.92 31.17 -18.48
CA ALA A 73 6.94 32.19 -18.64
C ALA A 73 7.25 32.34 -20.14
N GLY A 74 6.74 33.42 -20.76
CA GLY A 74 6.93 33.70 -22.18
C GLY A 74 5.68 34.15 -22.95
N GLU A 75 4.48 34.12 -22.37
CA GLU A 75 3.32 34.77 -22.98
C GLU A 75 3.38 36.29 -22.72
N LYS A 76 3.75 37.04 -23.78
CA LYS A 76 3.65 38.50 -23.84
C LYS A 76 2.21 38.98 -23.78
#